data_AF-A0A9X1JPP7-F1
#
_entry.id   AF-A0A9X1JPP7-F1
#
_cell.length_a   1.000
_cell.length_b   1.000
_cell.length_c   1.000
_cell.angle_alpha   90.00
_cell.angle_beta   90.00
_cell.angle_gamma   90.00
#
_symmetry.space_group_name_H-M   'P 1'
#
loop_
_entity.id
_entity.type
_entity.pdbx_description
1 polymer ?
#
loop_
_entity_poly.entity_id
_entity_poly.type
_entity_poly.pdbx_seq_one_letter_code
_entity_poly.pdbx_strand_id
1 'polypeptide(L)'
;MNKLKIIWLIKICAFSVFLGRAYQLYFFGAPFRAILWDESLLTPVVEGLTNYSWGDYVTSPKVNAWIDGITKLSSIVFLFAAIISLFWDKIGYQKLKKTVIGLALAILLIIGICMVKDKNYEYLMFFELFIQFSPPVVLLLSFKKDITDNKKIINGLKIAIACTFIAHGLFAMGLIYLPGYFVDMTILILGVTEPQATTFLYVAGVLDIVMSVLIFIPKISKYALLYMVFWGLATAFARLLAGFNLDFAASTIHGSLFLVVYRLSHGLLPLVVLLMEEKNKRRKITR
;
A
#
# COMPACT_ATOMS: atom_id res chain seq x y z
N MET A 1 3.90 -22.90 -16.33
CA MET A 1 4.01 -21.42 -16.21
C MET A 1 5.32 -21.08 -15.52
N ASN A 2 6.09 -20.13 -16.05
CA ASN A 2 7.48 -19.94 -15.66
C ASN A 2 7.59 -19.26 -14.28
N LYS A 3 8.28 -19.91 -13.33
CA LYS A 3 8.62 -19.38 -11.99
C LYS A 3 9.19 -17.95 -12.05
N LEU A 4 9.95 -17.66 -13.11
CA LEU A 4 10.53 -16.35 -13.38
C LEU A 4 9.46 -15.24 -13.49
N LYS A 5 8.30 -15.53 -14.10
CA LYS A 5 7.22 -14.54 -14.23
C LYS A 5 6.64 -14.13 -12.87
N ILE A 6 6.46 -15.09 -11.95
CA ILE A 6 5.90 -14.83 -10.61
C ILE A 6 6.88 -13.97 -9.80
N ILE A 7 8.16 -14.33 -9.79
CA ILE A 7 9.19 -13.57 -9.08
C ILE A 7 9.30 -12.15 -9.67
N TRP A 8 9.28 -12.03 -10.99
CA TRP A 8 9.32 -10.73 -11.67
C TRP A 8 8.13 -9.84 -11.27
N LEU A 9 6.91 -10.38 -11.22
CA LEU A 9 5.74 -9.62 -10.76
C LEU A 9 5.84 -9.18 -9.30
N ILE A 10 6.37 -10.02 -8.40
CA ILE A 10 6.62 -9.64 -7.00
C ILE A 10 7.61 -8.47 -6.92
N LYS A 11 8.68 -8.53 -7.73
CA LYS A 11 9.67 -7.45 -7.82
C LYS A 11 9.04 -6.16 -8.31
N ILE A 12 8.18 -6.21 -9.33
CA ILE A 12 7.42 -5.05 -9.81
C ILE A 12 6.51 -4.51 -8.72
N CYS A 13 5.78 -5.36 -7.99
CA CYS A 13 4.93 -4.91 -6.88
C CYS A 13 5.73 -4.15 -5.81
N ALA A 14 6.86 -4.72 -5.36
CA ALA A 14 7.72 -4.07 -4.37
C ALA A 14 8.35 -2.77 -4.90
N PHE A 15 8.83 -2.79 -6.15
CA PHE A 15 9.34 -1.61 -6.84
C PHE A 15 8.29 -0.50 -6.90
N SER A 16 7.07 -0.79 -7.33
CA SER A 16 5.99 0.19 -7.44
C SER A 16 5.60 0.78 -6.08
N VAL A 17 5.49 -0.05 -5.04
CA VAL A 17 5.23 0.43 -3.66
C VAL A 17 6.33 1.40 -3.23
N PHE A 18 7.59 1.00 -3.31
CA PHE A 18 8.70 1.82 -2.85
C PHE A 18 8.90 3.07 -3.70
N LEU A 19 8.78 2.99 -5.03
CA LEU A 19 8.90 4.14 -5.91
C LEU A 19 7.80 5.17 -5.65
N GLY A 20 6.55 4.72 -5.54
CA GLY A 20 5.43 5.63 -5.28
C GLY A 20 5.55 6.29 -3.89
N ARG A 21 6.03 5.57 -2.88
CA ARG A 21 6.30 6.14 -1.54
C ARG A 21 7.51 7.06 -1.52
N ALA A 22 8.58 6.74 -2.25
CA ALA A 22 9.71 7.65 -2.42
C ALA A 22 9.27 8.99 -3.01
N TYR A 23 8.48 8.93 -4.09
CA TYR A 23 7.94 10.12 -4.74
C TYR A 23 7.02 10.92 -3.80
N GLN A 24 6.10 10.23 -3.12
CA GLN A 24 5.21 10.84 -2.13
C GLN A 24 6.02 11.61 -1.09
N LEU A 25 6.98 10.96 -0.44
CA LEU A 25 7.74 11.56 0.65
C LEU A 25 8.62 12.71 0.17
N TYR A 26 9.15 12.62 -1.05
CA TYR A 26 9.99 13.67 -1.58
C TYR A 26 9.19 14.94 -1.92
N PHE A 27 8.02 14.83 -2.55
CA PHE A 27 7.29 16.02 -3.02
C PHE A 27 6.15 16.47 -2.09
N PHE A 28 5.50 15.53 -1.41
CA PHE A 28 4.29 15.77 -0.61
C PHE A 28 4.48 15.51 0.88
N GLY A 29 5.64 15.01 1.29
CA GLY A 29 6.00 14.76 2.68
C GLY A 29 5.48 13.43 3.25
N ALA A 30 5.66 13.27 4.57
CA ALA A 30 5.25 12.09 5.34
C ALA A 30 4.35 12.51 6.51
N PRO A 31 3.45 11.63 6.96
CA PRO A 31 2.59 11.88 8.13
C PRO A 31 3.34 11.74 9.47
N PHE A 32 4.67 11.85 9.52
CA PHE A 32 5.43 11.71 10.79
C PHE A 32 4.97 12.70 11.87
N ARG A 33 4.54 13.88 11.44
CA ARG A 33 3.99 14.93 12.28
C ARG A 33 2.74 14.52 13.06
N ALA A 34 1.94 13.59 12.53
CA ALA A 34 0.76 13.08 13.24
C ALA A 34 1.12 12.48 14.61
N ILE A 35 2.31 11.89 14.73
CA ILE A 35 2.84 11.43 16.02
C ILE A 35 3.68 12.52 16.67
N LEU A 36 4.65 13.09 15.94
CA LEU A 36 5.66 13.96 16.52
C LEU A 36 5.12 15.29 17.06
N TRP A 37 3.97 15.77 16.57
CA TRP A 37 3.30 16.97 17.06
C TRP A 37 2.05 16.70 17.89
N ASP A 38 1.89 15.49 18.40
CA ASP A 38 0.85 15.21 19.37
C ASP A 38 1.34 15.48 20.79
N GLU A 39 0.75 16.49 21.41
CA GLU A 39 1.06 16.94 22.75
C GLU A 39 0.88 15.84 23.80
N SER A 40 -0.24 15.11 23.74
CA SER A 40 -0.55 14.07 24.73
C SER A 40 0.47 12.93 24.71
N LEU A 41 1.01 12.59 23.53
CA LEU A 41 1.99 11.52 23.40
C LEU A 41 3.44 11.99 23.63
N LEU A 42 3.80 13.18 23.13
CA LEU A 42 5.19 13.60 23.05
C LEU A 42 5.62 14.53 24.18
N THR A 43 4.71 15.25 24.86
CA THR A 43 5.07 16.11 25.99
C THR A 43 5.87 15.36 27.07
N PRO A 44 5.46 14.16 27.53
CA PRO A 44 6.24 13.42 28.54
C PRO A 44 7.66 13.04 28.07
N VAL A 45 7.82 12.83 26.75
CA VAL A 45 9.10 12.46 26.14
C VAL A 45 9.97 13.69 25.93
N VAL A 46 9.39 14.77 25.42
CA VAL A 46 10.09 16.02 25.10
C VAL A 46 10.56 16.69 26.39
N GLU A 47 9.65 16.95 27.34
CA GLU A 47 9.98 17.65 28.58
C GLU A 47 10.75 16.76 29.57
N GLY A 48 10.57 15.44 29.48
CA GLY A 48 11.24 14.48 30.36
C GLY A 48 12.68 14.11 29.92
N LEU A 49 12.97 14.13 28.61
CA LEU A 49 14.28 13.73 28.08
C LEU A 49 15.09 14.87 27.47
N THR A 50 14.48 16.05 27.30
CA THR A 50 15.13 17.21 26.69
C THR A 50 14.89 18.46 27.52
N ASN A 51 15.67 19.52 27.25
CA ASN A 51 15.47 20.82 27.90
C ASN A 51 14.44 21.71 27.16
N TYR A 52 13.67 21.15 26.23
CA TYR A 52 12.61 21.89 25.54
C TYR A 52 11.32 21.83 26.36
N SER A 53 10.62 22.97 26.48
CA SER A 53 9.18 22.94 26.76
C SER A 53 8.43 22.42 25.53
N TRP A 54 7.21 21.92 25.71
CA TRP A 54 6.36 21.55 24.57
C TRP A 54 6.20 22.70 23.57
N GLY A 55 5.96 23.93 24.07
CA GLY A 55 5.80 25.12 23.24
C GLY A 55 7.04 25.44 22.40
N ASP A 56 8.23 25.34 23.01
CA ASP A 56 9.50 25.55 22.29
C ASP A 56 9.74 24.45 21.25
N TYR A 57 9.35 23.21 21.55
CA TYR A 57 9.51 22.07 20.64
C TYR A 57 8.66 22.23 19.37
N VAL A 58 7.37 22.53 19.52
CA VAL A 58 6.45 22.63 18.36
C VAL A 58 6.71 23.86 17.50
N THR A 59 7.22 24.94 18.09
CA THR A 59 7.55 26.18 17.36
C THR A 59 8.98 26.23 16.83
N SER A 60 9.85 25.29 17.22
CA SER A 60 11.26 25.28 16.84
C SER A 60 11.47 25.03 15.34
N PRO A 61 12.09 25.99 14.61
CA PRO A 61 12.47 25.78 13.22
C PRO A 61 13.45 24.62 13.04
N LYS A 62 14.29 24.36 14.06
CA LYS A 62 15.27 23.26 14.06
C LYS A 62 14.59 21.90 14.12
N VAL A 63 13.55 21.75 14.96
CA VAL A 63 12.75 20.52 15.05
C VAL A 63 12.04 20.28 13.72
N ASN A 64 11.42 21.32 13.15
CA ASN A 64 10.76 21.21 11.85
C ASN A 64 11.73 20.77 10.74
N ALA A 65 12.92 21.38 10.66
CA ALA A 65 13.95 21.01 9.70
C ALA A 65 14.44 19.56 9.88
N TRP A 66 14.49 19.06 11.12
CA TRP A 66 14.82 17.66 11.42
C TRP A 66 13.75 16.69 10.91
N ILE A 67 12.46 17.00 11.13
CA ILE A 67 11.35 16.17 10.64
C ILE A 67 11.35 16.14 9.11
N ASP A 68 11.60 17.27 8.46
CA ASP A 68 11.74 17.34 7.00
C ASP A 68 12.96 16.57 6.51
N GLY A 69 14.09 16.66 7.21
CA GLY A 69 15.29 15.88 6.94
C GLY A 69 15.03 14.37 7.01
N ILE A 70 14.35 13.89 8.06
CA ILE A 70 13.95 12.47 8.20
C ILE A 70 13.01 12.05 7.08
N THR A 71 12.08 12.92 6.68
CA THR A 71 11.15 12.68 5.56
C THR A 71 11.91 12.50 4.25
N LYS A 72 12.85 13.41 3.94
CA LYS A 72 13.69 13.32 2.74
C LYS A 72 14.62 12.12 2.78
N LEU A 73 15.25 11.82 3.90
CA LEU A 73 16.07 10.62 4.06
C LEU A 73 15.26 9.34 3.83
N SER A 74 14.04 9.27 4.37
CA SER A 74 13.13 8.14 4.17
C SER A 74 12.76 7.97 2.68
N SER A 75 12.56 9.08 1.95
CA SER A 75 12.33 9.04 0.50
C SER A 75 13.50 8.42 -0.27
N ILE A 76 14.74 8.76 0.11
CA ILE A 76 15.96 8.22 -0.48
C ILE A 76 16.09 6.73 -0.18
N VAL A 77 15.82 6.31 1.06
CA VAL A 77 15.80 4.89 1.44
C VAL A 77 14.79 4.11 0.59
N PHE A 78 13.59 4.65 0.37
CA PHE A 78 12.60 4.03 -0.51
C PHE A 78 13.05 3.98 -1.97
N LEU A 79 13.71 5.02 -2.48
CA LEU A 79 14.23 5.01 -3.85
C LEU A 79 15.28 3.90 -4.04
N PHE A 80 16.22 3.75 -3.10
CA PHE A 80 17.18 2.65 -3.13
C PHE A 80 16.50 1.28 -3.00
N ALA A 81 15.50 1.15 -2.12
CA ALA A 81 14.71 -0.06 -1.97
C ALA A 81 13.97 -0.44 -3.26
N ALA A 82 13.45 0.55 -4.01
CA ALA A 82 12.81 0.34 -5.31
C ALA A 82 13.82 -0.24 -6.31
N ILE A 83 14.98 0.40 -6.48
CA ILE A 83 16.04 -0.04 -7.41
C ILE A 83 16.51 -1.45 -7.04
N ILE A 84 16.76 -1.72 -5.75
CA ILE A 84 17.16 -3.05 -5.27
C ILE A 84 16.08 -4.10 -5.56
N SER A 85 14.81 -3.77 -5.39
CA SER A 85 13.69 -4.68 -5.68
C SER A 85 13.67 -5.06 -7.17
N LEU A 86 13.87 -4.08 -8.06
CA LEU A 86 13.90 -4.32 -9.51
C LEU A 86 15.09 -5.20 -9.93
N PHE A 87 16.27 -4.97 -9.34
CA PHE A 87 17.50 -5.69 -9.64
C PHE A 87 17.82 -6.82 -8.66
N TRP A 88 16.82 -7.31 -7.93
CA TRP A 88 16.94 -8.28 -6.84
C TRP A 88 17.86 -9.47 -7.12
N ASP A 89 17.70 -10.08 -8.30
CA ASP A 89 18.42 -11.28 -8.72
C ASP A 89 19.83 -10.97 -9.25
N LYS A 90 20.08 -9.73 -9.69
CA LYS A 90 21.37 -9.29 -10.23
C LYS A 90 22.35 -8.85 -9.15
N ILE A 91 21.83 -8.40 -8.00
CA ILE A 91 22.64 -7.92 -6.87
C ILE A 91 23.08 -9.12 -6.02
N GLY A 92 24.38 -9.44 -6.02
CA GLY A 92 24.95 -10.54 -5.23
C GLY A 92 25.05 -10.26 -3.73
N TYR A 93 25.10 -8.99 -3.32
CA TYR A 93 25.36 -8.61 -1.92
C TYR A 93 24.12 -8.72 -1.03
N GLN A 94 23.95 -9.89 -0.41
CA GLN A 94 22.73 -10.27 0.31
C GLN A 94 22.46 -9.41 1.56
N LYS A 95 23.51 -8.97 2.27
CA LYS A 95 23.38 -8.15 3.48
C LYS A 95 22.74 -6.81 3.16
N LEU A 96 23.25 -6.10 2.15
CA LEU A 96 22.68 -4.82 1.69
C LEU A 96 21.21 -4.95 1.29
N LYS A 97 20.87 -5.97 0.47
CA LYS A 97 19.47 -6.18 0.06
C LYS A 97 18.53 -6.33 1.25
N LYS A 98 18.91 -7.17 2.22
CA LYS A 98 18.09 -7.41 3.42
C LYS A 98 18.00 -6.16 4.29
N THR A 99 19.11 -5.46 4.51
CA THR A 99 19.14 -4.26 5.33
C THR A 99 18.30 -3.15 4.71
N VAL A 100 18.46 -2.86 3.42
CA VAL A 100 17.73 -1.76 2.77
C VAL A 100 16.24 -2.08 2.65
N ILE A 101 15.86 -3.27 2.20
CA ILE A 101 14.44 -3.65 2.10
C ILE A 101 13.80 -3.76 3.50
N GLY A 102 14.54 -4.29 4.48
CA GLY A 102 14.07 -4.37 5.87
C GLY A 102 13.87 -2.99 6.50
N LEU A 103 14.81 -2.06 6.29
CA LEU A 103 14.68 -0.68 6.75
C LEU A 103 13.52 0.03 6.06
N ALA A 104 13.39 -0.10 4.74
CA ALA A 104 12.27 0.47 3.99
C ALA A 104 10.91 -0.10 4.46
N LEU A 105 10.83 -1.41 4.73
CA LEU A 105 9.64 -2.02 5.30
C LEU A 105 9.32 -1.48 6.70
N ALA A 106 10.34 -1.29 7.56
CA ALA A 106 10.15 -0.70 8.88
C ALA A 106 9.63 0.74 8.80
N ILE A 107 10.20 1.57 7.91
CA ILE A 107 9.71 2.93 7.65
C ILE A 107 8.28 2.89 7.12
N LEU A 108 7.94 1.96 6.22
CA LEU A 108 6.59 1.81 5.67
C LEU A 108 5.57 1.45 6.77
N LEU A 109 5.96 0.60 7.72
CA LEU A 109 5.14 0.28 8.90
C LEU A 109 4.94 1.49 9.80
N ILE A 110 6.00 2.26 10.08
CA ILE A 110 5.91 3.51 10.86
C ILE A 110 4.97 4.49 10.16
N ILE A 111 5.08 4.67 8.85
CA ILE A 111 4.15 5.49 8.07
C ILE A 111 2.71 4.99 8.24
N GLY A 112 2.50 3.68 8.22
CA GLY A 112 1.17 3.11 8.45
C GLY A 112 0.59 3.47 9.82
N ILE A 113 1.40 3.42 10.88
CA ILE A 113 0.99 3.83 12.23
C ILE A 113 0.67 5.33 12.26
N CYS A 114 1.52 6.16 11.64
CA CYS A 114 1.28 7.59 11.51
C CYS A 114 -0.03 7.89 10.76
N MET A 115 -0.33 7.17 9.67
CA MET A 115 -1.56 7.36 8.89
C MET A 115 -2.82 7.00 9.67
N VAL A 116 -2.78 5.96 10.51
CA VAL A 116 -3.91 5.62 11.40
C VAL A 116 -4.18 6.78 12.35
N LYS A 117 -3.12 7.35 12.93
CA LYS A 117 -3.24 8.45 13.86
C LYS A 117 -3.72 9.74 13.21
N ASP A 118 -3.16 10.08 12.06
CA ASP A 118 -3.52 11.26 11.25
C ASP A 118 -5.02 11.27 10.90
N LYS A 119 -5.63 10.09 10.82
CA LYS A 119 -7.06 9.90 10.58
C LYS A 119 -7.83 9.48 11.83
N ASN A 120 -7.54 10.10 12.97
CA ASN A 120 -8.28 9.89 14.23
C ASN A 120 -8.39 8.43 14.68
N TYR A 121 -7.29 7.67 14.57
CA TYR A 121 -7.21 6.26 14.98
C TYR A 121 -8.09 5.30 14.16
N GLU A 122 -8.35 5.60 12.89
CA GLU A 122 -8.98 4.65 11.97
C GLU A 122 -8.07 3.45 11.67
N TYR A 123 -8.15 2.42 12.51
CA TYR A 123 -7.32 1.20 12.39
C TYR A 123 -7.51 0.47 11.04
N LEU A 124 -8.65 0.64 10.37
CA LEU A 124 -8.88 0.10 9.03
C LEU A 124 -7.88 0.62 7.99
N MET A 125 -7.38 1.85 8.15
CA MET A 125 -6.33 2.41 7.30
C MET A 125 -5.04 1.60 7.36
N PHE A 126 -4.74 0.97 8.51
CA PHE A 126 -3.58 0.10 8.63
C PHE A 126 -3.75 -1.18 7.82
N PHE A 127 -4.95 -1.76 7.83
CA PHE A 127 -5.26 -2.98 7.09
C PHE A 127 -5.22 -2.76 5.57
N GLU A 128 -5.57 -1.58 5.08
CA GLU A 128 -5.36 -1.18 3.67
C GLU A 128 -3.89 -1.30 3.24
N LEU A 129 -2.94 -1.10 4.16
CA LEU A 129 -1.51 -1.15 3.84
C LEU A 129 -0.95 -2.58 3.77
N PHE A 130 -1.71 -3.60 4.15
CA PHE A 130 -1.24 -5.00 4.17
C PHE A 130 -0.75 -5.45 2.79
N ILE A 131 -1.45 -5.05 1.73
CA ILE A 131 -1.04 -5.36 0.35
C ILE A 131 0.25 -4.65 -0.06
N GLN A 132 0.57 -3.50 0.55
CA GLN A 132 1.81 -2.75 0.29
C GLN A 132 3.00 -3.35 1.07
N PHE A 133 2.77 -3.87 2.28
CA PHE A 133 3.79 -4.56 3.07
C PHE A 133 4.17 -5.93 2.49
N SER A 134 3.22 -6.59 1.84
CA SER A 134 3.35 -7.98 1.42
C SER A 134 4.46 -8.24 0.38
N PRO A 135 4.61 -7.48 -0.72
CA PRO A 135 5.67 -7.73 -1.70
C PRO A 135 7.09 -7.61 -1.12
N PRO A 136 7.44 -6.56 -0.34
CA PRO A 136 8.72 -6.50 0.36
C PRO A 136 8.98 -7.69 1.29
N VAL A 137 7.97 -8.12 2.06
CA VAL A 137 8.07 -9.30 2.94
C VAL A 137 8.35 -10.56 2.11
N VAL A 138 7.63 -10.75 1.00
CA VAL A 138 7.84 -11.92 0.13
C VAL A 138 9.23 -11.92 -0.52
N LEU A 139 9.76 -10.75 -0.93
CA LEU A 139 11.15 -10.64 -1.39
C LEU A 139 12.13 -11.09 -0.30
N LEU A 140 11.99 -10.59 0.94
CA LEU A 140 12.86 -11.00 2.04
C LEU A 140 12.79 -12.51 2.34
N LEU A 141 11.61 -13.13 2.17
CA LEU A 141 11.43 -14.57 2.32
C LEU A 141 12.03 -15.39 1.17
N SER A 142 12.13 -14.79 -0.03
CA SER A 142 12.64 -15.46 -1.23
C SER A 142 14.09 -15.92 -1.13
N PHE A 143 14.85 -15.39 -0.17
CA PHE A 143 16.23 -15.83 0.10
C PHE A 143 16.34 -17.24 0.67
N LYS A 144 15.32 -17.68 1.42
CA LYS A 144 15.43 -18.90 2.22
C LYS A 144 14.74 -20.10 1.59
N LYS A 145 13.74 -19.87 0.72
CA LYS A 145 12.80 -20.90 0.27
C LYS A 145 12.31 -20.63 -1.14
N ASP A 146 11.94 -21.68 -1.87
CA ASP A 146 11.12 -21.50 -3.06
C ASP A 146 9.74 -21.01 -2.64
N ILE A 147 9.50 -19.72 -2.90
CA ILE A 147 8.27 -19.05 -2.51
C ILE A 147 7.07 -19.44 -3.37
N THR A 148 7.32 -19.89 -4.61
CA THR A 148 6.28 -19.98 -5.64
C THR A 148 5.27 -21.10 -5.42
N ASP A 149 5.66 -22.17 -4.72
CA ASP A 149 4.80 -23.32 -4.43
C ASP A 149 4.40 -23.40 -2.94
N ASN A 150 4.87 -22.45 -2.13
CA ASN A 150 4.71 -22.54 -0.68
C ASN A 150 3.29 -22.12 -0.24
N LYS A 151 2.48 -23.11 0.16
CA LYS A 151 1.10 -22.90 0.63
C LYS A 151 0.99 -21.89 1.77
N LYS A 152 1.97 -21.83 2.69
CA LYS A 152 1.95 -20.85 3.80
C LYS A 152 2.08 -19.43 3.29
N ILE A 153 2.93 -19.21 2.28
CA ILE A 153 3.10 -17.89 1.65
C ILE A 153 1.86 -17.51 0.86
N ILE A 154 1.29 -18.44 0.08
CA ILE A 154 0.03 -18.21 -0.65
C ILE A 154 -1.09 -17.80 0.31
N ASN A 155 -1.28 -18.56 1.39
CA ASN A 155 -2.32 -18.25 2.38
C ASN A 155 -2.06 -16.91 3.09
N GLY A 156 -0.80 -16.61 3.44
CA GLY A 156 -0.43 -15.31 4.02
C GLY A 156 -0.74 -14.15 3.07
N LEU A 157 -0.47 -14.30 1.78
CA LEU A 157 -0.82 -13.31 0.76
C LEU A 157 -2.34 -13.15 0.61
N LYS A 158 -3.10 -14.25 0.63
CA LYS A 158 -4.58 -14.17 0.62
C LYS A 158 -5.12 -13.43 1.83
N ILE A 159 -4.56 -13.65 3.01
CA ILE A 159 -4.93 -12.90 4.22
C ILE A 159 -4.64 -11.41 4.04
N ALA A 160 -3.45 -11.05 3.56
CA ALA A 160 -3.11 -9.65 3.31
C ALA A 160 -4.04 -8.96 2.30
N ILE A 161 -4.38 -9.66 1.21
CA ILE A 161 -5.34 -9.19 0.21
C ILE A 161 -6.72 -9.02 0.85
N ALA A 162 -7.22 -10.03 1.57
CA ALA A 162 -8.52 -9.97 2.23
C ALA A 162 -8.60 -8.84 3.26
N CYS A 163 -7.56 -8.63 4.09
CA CYS A 163 -7.51 -7.50 5.02
C CYS A 163 -7.64 -6.15 4.30
N THR A 164 -6.97 -6.01 3.15
CA THR A 164 -7.00 -4.76 2.36
C THR A 164 -8.38 -4.52 1.77
N PHE A 165 -8.97 -5.52 1.11
CA PHE A 165 -10.28 -5.38 0.45
C PHE A 165 -11.43 -5.29 1.47
N ILE A 166 -11.35 -5.96 2.63
CA ILE A 166 -12.32 -5.77 3.71
C ILE A 166 -12.26 -4.32 4.23
N ALA A 167 -11.06 -3.79 4.51
CA ALA A 167 -10.92 -2.42 4.96
C ALA A 167 -11.47 -1.40 3.93
N HIS A 168 -11.11 -1.57 2.65
CA HIS A 168 -11.66 -0.78 1.55
C HIS A 168 -13.17 -0.87 1.43
N GLY A 169 -13.73 -2.09 1.53
CA GLY A 169 -15.16 -2.31 1.43
C GLY A 169 -15.93 -1.65 2.56
N LEU A 170 -15.42 -1.73 3.79
CA LEU A 170 -16.01 -1.06 4.96
C LEU A 170 -16.02 0.47 4.81
N PHE A 171 -14.95 1.05 4.24
CA PHE A 171 -14.90 2.49 3.92
C PHE A 171 -15.89 2.86 2.80
N ALA A 172 -15.97 2.07 1.73
CA ALA A 172 -16.87 2.33 0.61
C ALA A 172 -18.36 2.20 0.99
N MET A 173 -18.68 1.31 1.94
CA MET A 173 -20.03 1.19 2.48
C MET A 173 -20.43 2.31 3.45
N GLY A 174 -19.46 3.11 3.93
CA GLY A 174 -19.72 4.17 4.91
C GLY A 174 -20.15 3.67 6.29
N LEU A 175 -19.83 2.42 6.67
CA LEU A 175 -20.23 1.85 7.96
C LEU A 175 -19.55 2.52 9.17
N ILE A 176 -18.36 3.08 8.97
CA ILE A 176 -17.65 3.90 9.97
C ILE A 176 -17.66 5.34 9.51
N TYR A 177 -17.08 5.58 8.33
CA TYR A 177 -17.03 6.86 7.66
C TYR A 177 -16.86 6.59 6.17
N LEU A 178 -17.57 7.36 5.34
CA LEU A 178 -17.43 7.35 3.89
C LEU A 178 -16.50 8.49 3.47
N PRO A 179 -15.28 8.22 2.97
CA PRO A 179 -14.39 9.28 2.54
C PRO A 179 -14.99 10.12 1.42
N GLY A 180 -15.13 11.44 1.63
CA GLY A 180 -15.70 12.35 0.62
C GLY A 180 -15.02 12.24 -0.75
N TYR A 181 -13.70 12.07 -0.78
CA TYR A 181 -12.97 11.89 -2.03
C TYR A 181 -13.38 10.62 -2.82
N PHE A 182 -13.93 9.57 -2.19
CA PHE A 182 -14.48 8.42 -2.93
C PHE A 182 -15.77 8.81 -3.66
N VAL A 183 -16.62 9.59 -3.00
CA VAL A 183 -17.87 10.11 -3.57
C VAL A 183 -17.53 11.04 -4.73
N ASP A 184 -16.63 12.01 -4.51
CA ASP A 184 -16.19 12.97 -5.53
C ASP A 184 -15.59 12.25 -6.74
N MET A 185 -14.69 11.29 -6.52
CA MET A 185 -14.12 10.49 -7.60
C MET A 185 -15.20 9.75 -8.41
N THR A 186 -16.20 9.20 -7.74
CA THR A 186 -17.28 8.44 -8.39
C THR A 186 -18.17 9.37 -9.22
N ILE A 187 -18.52 10.54 -8.68
CA ILE A 187 -19.28 11.57 -9.38
C ILE A 187 -18.51 12.03 -10.63
N LEU A 188 -17.22 12.36 -10.48
CA LEU A 188 -16.41 12.89 -11.58
C LEU A 188 -16.18 11.86 -12.70
N ILE A 189 -16.01 10.58 -12.36
CA ILE A 189 -15.74 9.53 -13.36
C ILE A 189 -17.03 9.05 -14.03
N LEU A 190 -18.12 8.88 -13.27
CA LEU A 190 -19.36 8.30 -13.78
C LEU A 190 -20.41 9.34 -14.20
N GLY A 191 -20.24 10.62 -13.85
CA GLY A 191 -21.20 11.69 -14.15
C GLY A 191 -22.53 11.53 -13.42
N VAL A 192 -22.52 10.94 -12.22
CA VAL A 192 -23.72 10.61 -11.42
C VAL A 192 -23.92 11.59 -10.28
N THR A 193 -25.13 11.62 -9.71
CA THR A 193 -25.43 12.39 -8.49
C THR A 193 -24.80 11.75 -7.24
N GLU A 194 -24.67 12.51 -6.16
CA GLU A 194 -24.14 12.01 -4.88
C GLU A 194 -24.92 10.79 -4.32
N PRO A 195 -26.27 10.75 -4.30
CA PRO A 195 -27.01 9.56 -3.88
C PRO A 195 -26.72 8.32 -4.74
N GLN A 196 -26.52 8.51 -6.05
CA GLN A 196 -26.15 7.42 -6.96
C GLN A 196 -24.71 6.95 -6.71
N ALA A 197 -23.77 7.88 -6.48
CA ALA A 197 -22.38 7.57 -6.14
C ALA A 197 -22.26 6.79 -4.84
N THR A 198 -22.96 7.22 -3.78
CA THR A 198 -22.97 6.52 -2.49
C THR A 198 -23.59 5.12 -2.60
N THR A 199 -24.67 4.96 -3.37
CA THR A 199 -25.26 3.64 -3.64
C THR A 199 -24.29 2.73 -4.41
N PHE A 200 -23.60 3.26 -5.42
CA PHE A 200 -22.59 2.52 -6.17
C PHE A 200 -21.44 2.06 -5.27
N LEU A 201 -20.90 2.96 -4.43
CA LEU A 201 -19.82 2.66 -3.49
C LEU A 201 -20.24 1.61 -2.47
N TYR A 202 -21.48 1.66 -1.98
CA TYR A 202 -22.02 0.64 -1.09
C TYR A 202 -22.01 -0.75 -1.75
N VAL A 203 -22.50 -0.85 -2.99
CA VAL A 203 -22.50 -2.13 -3.73
C VAL A 203 -21.08 -2.62 -3.97
N ALA A 204 -20.16 -1.75 -4.38
CA ALA A 204 -18.75 -2.09 -4.56
C ALA A 204 -18.12 -2.58 -3.26
N GLY A 205 -18.41 -1.94 -2.12
CA GLY A 205 -17.88 -2.36 -0.83
C GLY A 205 -18.41 -3.71 -0.36
N VAL A 206 -19.68 -4.03 -0.62
CA VAL A 206 -20.24 -5.37 -0.38
C VAL A 206 -19.52 -6.42 -1.23
N LEU A 207 -19.26 -6.13 -2.51
CA LEU A 207 -18.51 -7.03 -3.38
C LEU A 207 -17.08 -7.26 -2.88
N ASP A 208 -16.40 -6.23 -2.39
CA ASP A 208 -15.04 -6.35 -1.86
C ASP A 208 -14.97 -7.28 -0.64
N ILE A 209 -15.95 -7.18 0.27
CA ILE A 209 -16.05 -8.08 1.43
C ILE A 209 -16.37 -9.51 1.00
N VAL A 210 -17.37 -9.69 0.13
CA VAL A 210 -17.76 -11.03 -0.36
C VAL A 210 -16.58 -11.71 -1.04
N MET A 211 -15.88 -11.02 -1.94
CA MET A 211 -14.73 -11.57 -2.66
C MET A 211 -13.57 -11.88 -1.70
N SER A 212 -13.40 -11.09 -0.64
CA SER A 212 -12.41 -11.33 0.42
C SER A 212 -12.67 -12.60 1.24
N VAL A 213 -13.92 -13.06 1.33
CA VAL A 213 -14.24 -14.37 1.91
C VAL A 213 -14.06 -15.48 0.87
N LEU A 214 -14.56 -15.27 -0.36
CA LEU A 214 -14.51 -16.26 -1.44
C LEU A 214 -13.09 -16.63 -1.89
N ILE A 215 -12.11 -15.74 -1.71
CA ILE A 215 -10.69 -16.01 -1.99
C ILE A 215 -10.15 -17.25 -1.25
N PHE A 216 -10.73 -17.61 -0.09
CA PHE A 216 -10.31 -18.78 0.68
C PHE A 216 -10.94 -20.09 0.20
N ILE A 217 -11.96 -20.03 -0.67
CA ILE A 217 -12.65 -21.21 -1.18
C ILE A 217 -11.93 -21.72 -2.45
N PRO A 218 -11.28 -22.90 -2.44
CA PRO A 218 -10.36 -23.31 -3.51
C PRO A 218 -10.92 -23.36 -4.95
N LYS A 219 -12.22 -23.64 -5.08
CA LYS A 219 -12.93 -23.72 -6.36
C LYS A 219 -13.27 -22.34 -6.93
N ILE A 220 -13.57 -21.38 -6.05
CA ILE A 220 -14.08 -20.04 -6.42
C ILE A 220 -12.97 -18.97 -6.34
N SER A 221 -11.90 -19.23 -5.59
CA SER A 221 -10.72 -18.36 -5.41
C SER A 221 -10.22 -17.72 -6.70
N LYS A 222 -10.23 -18.46 -7.83
CA LYS A 222 -9.84 -17.92 -9.14
C LYS A 222 -10.68 -16.70 -9.55
N TYR A 223 -12.00 -16.78 -9.40
CA TYR A 223 -12.91 -15.71 -9.79
C TYR A 223 -12.81 -14.52 -8.84
N ALA A 224 -12.70 -14.78 -7.54
CA ALA A 224 -12.47 -13.74 -6.53
C ALA A 224 -11.17 -12.97 -6.81
N LEU A 225 -10.07 -13.68 -7.11
CA LEU A 225 -8.79 -13.08 -7.46
C LEU A 225 -8.88 -12.27 -8.75
N LEU A 226 -9.58 -12.76 -9.78
CA LEU A 226 -9.76 -12.00 -11.04
C LEU A 226 -10.52 -10.69 -10.81
N TYR A 227 -11.58 -10.72 -10.00
CA TYR A 227 -12.28 -9.51 -9.58
C TYR A 227 -11.32 -8.56 -8.86
N MET A 228 -10.55 -9.04 -7.88
CA MET A 228 -9.60 -8.21 -7.12
C MET A 228 -8.49 -7.64 -8.00
N VAL A 229 -8.02 -8.37 -9.01
CA VAL A 229 -7.08 -7.85 -10.02
C VAL A 229 -7.71 -6.66 -10.74
N PHE A 230 -8.91 -6.86 -11.29
CA PHE A 230 -9.60 -5.83 -12.06
C PHE A 230 -9.92 -4.60 -11.19
N TRP A 231 -10.58 -4.81 -10.05
CA TRP A 231 -11.02 -3.74 -9.17
C TRP A 231 -9.86 -3.00 -8.50
N GLY A 232 -8.82 -3.73 -8.08
CA GLY A 232 -7.60 -3.13 -7.51
C GLY A 232 -6.83 -2.26 -8.50
N LEU A 233 -6.81 -2.63 -9.79
CA LEU A 233 -6.24 -1.76 -10.83
C LEU A 233 -7.17 -0.60 -11.17
N ALA A 234 -8.46 -0.87 -11.37
CA ALA A 234 -9.45 0.16 -11.73
C ALA A 234 -9.46 1.30 -10.70
N THR A 235 -9.52 0.98 -9.41
CA THR A 235 -9.49 1.98 -8.33
C THR A 235 -8.14 2.67 -8.19
N ALA A 236 -7.03 2.00 -8.51
CA ALA A 236 -5.71 2.66 -8.56
C ALA A 236 -5.68 3.72 -9.66
N PHE A 237 -6.12 3.40 -10.87
CA PHE A 237 -6.15 4.34 -12.01
C PHE A 237 -7.23 5.42 -11.89
N ALA A 238 -8.34 5.14 -11.21
CA ALA A 238 -9.39 6.11 -10.94
C ALA A 238 -8.86 7.40 -10.29
N ARG A 239 -7.79 7.31 -9.47
CA ARG A 239 -7.16 8.47 -8.81
C ARG A 239 -6.45 9.41 -9.78
N LEU A 240 -5.98 8.90 -10.91
CA LEU A 240 -5.46 9.74 -11.99
C LEU A 240 -6.60 10.37 -12.78
N LEU A 241 -7.65 9.60 -13.07
CA LEU A 241 -8.78 10.05 -13.90
C LEU A 241 -9.61 11.14 -13.22
N ALA A 242 -9.96 10.97 -11.93
CA ALA A 242 -10.80 11.93 -11.22
C ALA A 242 -10.13 13.31 -11.04
N GLY A 243 -8.79 13.36 -10.99
CA GLY A 243 -8.05 14.63 -10.88
C GLY A 243 -7.59 15.21 -12.23
N PHE A 244 -7.90 14.55 -13.35
CA PHE A 244 -7.34 14.90 -14.67
C PHE A 244 -7.95 16.15 -15.26
N ASN A 245 -7.12 17.19 -15.36
CA ASN A 245 -7.40 18.40 -16.09
C ASN A 245 -6.39 18.52 -17.24
N LEU A 246 -6.89 18.60 -18.49
CA LEU A 246 -6.06 18.70 -19.69
C LEU A 246 -5.21 19.98 -19.71
N ASP A 247 -5.76 21.10 -19.24
CA ASP A 247 -5.08 22.39 -19.21
C ASP A 247 -3.90 22.39 -18.23
N PHE A 248 -3.96 21.51 -17.22
CA PHE A 248 -2.93 21.35 -16.19
C PHE A 248 -2.38 19.91 -16.13
N ALA A 249 -2.27 19.24 -17.28
CA ALA A 249 -1.94 17.81 -17.34
C ALA A 249 -0.66 17.46 -16.56
N ALA A 250 0.40 18.26 -16.68
CA ALA A 250 1.65 18.04 -15.96
C ALA A 250 1.47 18.12 -14.43
N SER A 251 0.73 19.13 -13.97
CA SER A 251 0.46 19.34 -12.54
C SER A 251 -0.45 18.26 -11.97
N THR A 252 -1.49 17.83 -12.69
CA THR A 252 -2.31 16.70 -12.26
C THR A 252 -1.46 15.44 -12.15
N ILE A 253 -0.68 15.12 -13.19
CA ILE A 253 0.13 13.90 -13.19
C ILE A 253 1.11 13.94 -12.02
N HIS A 254 1.76 15.08 -11.77
CA HIS A 254 2.61 15.27 -10.60
C HIS A 254 1.87 14.98 -9.27
N GLY A 255 0.66 15.53 -9.12
CA GLY A 255 -0.16 15.40 -7.92
C GLY A 255 -0.82 14.04 -7.68
N SER A 256 -0.94 13.19 -8.71
CA SER A 256 -1.75 11.96 -8.62
C SER A 256 -1.04 10.68 -9.07
N LEU A 257 0.01 10.76 -9.89
CA LEU A 257 0.67 9.57 -10.45
C LEU A 257 1.24 8.67 -9.36
N PHE A 258 1.84 9.25 -8.33
CA PHE A 258 2.41 8.46 -7.23
C PHE A 258 1.34 7.62 -6.51
N LEU A 259 0.10 8.14 -6.41
CA LEU A 259 -1.04 7.44 -5.81
C LEU A 259 -1.42 6.19 -6.59
N VAL A 260 -1.29 6.21 -7.92
CA VAL A 260 -1.47 5.04 -8.78
C VAL A 260 -0.32 4.07 -8.56
N VAL A 261 0.92 4.57 -8.63
CA VAL A 261 2.14 3.77 -8.64
C VAL A 261 2.24 2.87 -7.40
N TYR A 262 2.13 3.42 -6.18
CA TYR A 262 2.22 2.54 -5.00
C TYR A 262 1.00 1.62 -4.82
N ARG A 263 -0.13 1.93 -5.48
CA ARG A 263 -1.35 1.11 -5.47
C ARG A 263 -1.42 0.06 -6.57
N LEU A 264 -0.51 0.04 -7.54
CA LEU A 264 -0.45 -1.04 -8.54
C LEU A 264 -0.39 -2.44 -7.88
N SER A 265 0.22 -2.52 -6.70
CA SER A 265 0.23 -3.72 -5.85
C SER A 265 -1.16 -4.27 -5.53
N HIS A 266 -2.20 -3.43 -5.48
CA HIS A 266 -3.56 -3.84 -5.13
C HIS A 266 -4.18 -4.78 -6.15
N GLY A 267 -3.82 -4.63 -7.43
CA GLY A 267 -4.23 -5.55 -8.49
C GLY A 267 -3.14 -6.56 -8.87
N LEU A 268 -1.86 -6.17 -8.83
CA LEU A 268 -0.76 -7.07 -9.21
C LEU A 268 -0.51 -8.19 -8.19
N LEU A 269 -0.73 -7.97 -6.89
CA LEU A 269 -0.53 -9.01 -5.89
C LEU A 269 -1.60 -10.11 -5.94
N PRO A 270 -2.91 -9.80 -6.12
CA PRO A 270 -3.91 -10.83 -6.46
C PRO A 270 -3.56 -11.63 -7.71
N LEU A 271 -2.99 -10.97 -8.74
CA LEU A 271 -2.51 -11.67 -9.93
C LEU A 271 -1.37 -12.64 -9.59
N VAL A 272 -0.40 -12.22 -8.77
CA VAL A 272 0.67 -13.10 -8.27
C VAL A 272 0.08 -14.33 -7.58
N VAL A 273 -0.88 -14.16 -6.68
CA VAL A 273 -1.54 -15.27 -5.96
C VAL A 273 -2.27 -16.20 -6.93
N LEU A 274 -3.02 -15.66 -7.89
CA LEU A 274 -3.71 -16.43 -8.91
C LEU A 274 -2.73 -17.33 -9.69
N LEU A 275 -1.60 -16.76 -10.11
CA LEU A 275 -0.58 -17.48 -10.85
C LEU A 275 0.08 -18.59 -10.01
N MET A 276 0.30 -18.34 -8.72
CA MET A 276 0.81 -19.34 -7.78
C MET A 276 -0.19 -20.50 -7.58
N GLU A 277 -1.49 -20.20 -7.47
CA GLU A 277 -2.53 -21.23 -7.34
C GLU A 277 -2.64 -22.12 -8.58
N GLU A 278 -2.63 -21.52 -9.77
CA GLU A 278 -2.70 -22.27 -11.03
C GLU A 278 -1.50 -23.19 -11.21
N LYS A 279 -0.30 -22.72 -10.84
CA LYS A 279 0.92 -23.54 -10.85
C LYS A 279 0.77 -24.76 -9.92
N ASN A 280 0.29 -24.53 -8.69
CA ASN A 280 0.07 -25.59 -7.70
C ASN A 280 -1.00 -26.60 -8.13
N LYS A 281 -2.07 -26.15 -8.80
CA LYS A 281 -3.11 -27.02 -9.35
C LYS A 281 -2.56 -27.92 -10.46
N ARG A 282 -1.82 -27.37 -11.42
CA ARG A 282 -1.19 -28.15 -12.51
C ARG A 282 -0.22 -29.21 -11.98
N ARG A 283 0.58 -28.88 -10.96
CA ARG A 283 1.53 -29.82 -10.35
C ARG A 283 0.86 -31.03 -9.67
N LYS A 284 -0.36 -30.87 -9.17
CA LYS A 284 -1.14 -31.98 -8.61
C LYS A 284 -1.75 -32.90 -9.68
N ILE A 285 -1.98 -32.39 -10.89
CA ILE A 285 -2.53 -33.17 -12.00
C ILE A 285 -1.42 -34.02 -12.65
N THR A 286 -0.18 -33.53 -12.64
CA THR A 286 0.99 -34.21 -13.21
C THR A 286 1.68 -35.19 -12.25
N ARG A 287 1.12 -35.41 -11.05
CA ARG A 287 1.62 -36.35 -10.03
C ARG A 287 0.56 -37.38 -9.75
#